data_AF-A0A9E1ZSR0-F1
#
_entry.id   AF-A0A9E1ZSR0-F1
#
_cell.length_a   1.000
_cell.length_b   1.000
_cell.length_c   1.000
_cell.angle_alpha   90.00
_cell.angle_beta   90.00
_cell.angle_gamma   90.00
#
_symmetry.space_group_name_H-M   'P 1'
#
loop_
_entity.id
_entity.type
_entity.pdbx_description
1 polymer ?
#
loop_
_entity_poly.entity_id
_entity_poly.type
_entity_poly.pdbx_seq_one_letter_code
_entity_poly.pdbx_strand_id
1 'polypeptide(L)'
;MNSKTFVWLSALTVVVVIAAGFSVAERYWNSQTVRVEHSAFPDLADTMNDVAEIRIENSDGRYSVKRVKDKWIVVDKHNYPAKFSKIREMIAAVSNLLVVDAKTKNPKLYSRISVQDTKGKDFDSKYLGLKDASGKVLAELIIGNRKFSMGGGEDDEGIYFRRPSEEQAYLGRGRLELSRDILDWLDQTLVNVKIARIKWVHTLTADGNEIIISRKTAAVKDFLLEPLPAGAKLSDSADDKLTDLANGLKDMELRDISPEGGITFPEDKIFSATYHTFKGLTVTLKMFTTGNDTWARVSANADRKSADAVKEAEVINTRTKGWVFKLWDYKVKPLQIKMKDLLEKPKKKKSS
;
A
#
# COMPACT_ATOMS: atom_id res chain seq x y z
N MET A 1 -9.78 -57.24 -48.17
CA MET A 1 -8.73 -56.93 -47.19
C MET A 1 -8.07 -58.24 -46.79
N ASN A 2 -6.75 -58.36 -46.91
CA ASN A 2 -6.05 -59.64 -46.69
C ASN A 2 -6.12 -60.00 -45.19
N SER A 3 -6.49 -61.23 -44.83
CA SER A 3 -6.75 -61.58 -43.41
C SER A 3 -5.52 -61.33 -42.53
N LYS A 4 -4.32 -61.49 -43.11
CA LYS A 4 -3.03 -61.19 -42.47
C LYS A 4 -2.87 -59.69 -42.13
N THR A 5 -3.36 -58.80 -43.00
CA THR A 5 -3.29 -57.34 -42.78
C THR A 5 -4.26 -56.91 -41.68
N PHE A 6 -5.43 -57.54 -41.59
CA PHE A 6 -6.39 -57.28 -40.51
C PHE A 6 -5.85 -57.73 -39.16
N VAL A 7 -5.30 -58.95 -39.07
CA VAL A 7 -4.69 -59.46 -37.83
C VAL A 7 -3.53 -58.59 -37.36
N TRP A 8 -2.70 -58.09 -38.28
CA TRP A 8 -1.57 -57.22 -37.94
C TRP A 8 -2.02 -55.86 -37.40
N LEU A 9 -3.06 -55.26 -38.01
CA LEU A 9 -3.63 -54.00 -37.54
C LEU A 9 -4.30 -54.16 -36.17
N SER A 10 -5.01 -55.26 -35.92
CA SER A 10 -5.61 -55.53 -34.61
C SER A 10 -4.55 -55.67 -33.52
N ALA A 11 -3.45 -56.39 -33.80
CA ALA A 11 -2.33 -56.53 -32.86
C ALA A 11 -1.67 -55.18 -32.55
N LEU A 12 -1.43 -54.35 -33.57
CA LEU A 12 -0.87 -53.01 -33.39
C LEU A 12 -1.79 -52.14 -32.53
N THR A 13 -3.10 -52.20 -32.75
CA THR A 13 -4.08 -51.42 -32.00
C THR A 13 -4.08 -51.81 -30.51
N VAL A 14 -4.01 -53.11 -30.21
CA VAL A 14 -3.91 -53.60 -28.82
C VAL A 14 -2.64 -53.10 -28.14
N VAL A 15 -1.49 -53.11 -28.84
CA VAL A 15 -0.23 -52.57 -28.29
C VAL A 15 -0.33 -51.08 -28.02
N VAL A 16 -0.94 -50.30 -28.92
CA VAL A 16 -1.14 -48.86 -28.74
C VAL A 16 -2.08 -48.58 -27.56
N VAL A 17 -3.17 -49.35 -27.42
CA VAL A 17 -4.11 -49.21 -26.29
C VAL A 17 -3.43 -49.58 -24.96
N ILE A 18 -2.60 -50.62 -24.93
CA ILE A 18 -1.83 -50.99 -23.73
C ILE A 18 -0.82 -49.89 -23.39
N ALA A 19 -0.08 -49.38 -24.38
CA ALA A 19 0.89 -48.30 -24.16
C ALA A 19 0.22 -46.99 -23.70
N ALA A 20 -0.95 -46.66 -24.27
CA ALA A 20 -1.75 -45.52 -23.84
C ALA A 20 -2.30 -45.74 -22.42
N GLY A 21 -2.80 -46.95 -22.12
CA GLY A 21 -3.24 -47.34 -20.78
C GLY A 21 -2.13 -47.26 -19.75
N PHE A 22 -0.91 -47.68 -20.10
CA PHE A 22 0.27 -47.59 -19.24
C PHE A 22 0.69 -46.13 -19.02
N SER A 23 0.69 -45.31 -20.06
CA SER A 23 0.99 -43.87 -19.98
C SER A 23 -0.03 -43.11 -19.13
N VAL A 24 -1.31 -43.47 -19.22
CA VAL A 24 -2.38 -42.91 -18.39
C VAL A 24 -2.28 -43.40 -16.94
N ALA A 25 -2.01 -44.69 -16.72
CA ALA A 25 -1.83 -45.27 -15.40
C ALA A 25 -0.59 -44.69 -14.67
N GLU A 26 0.52 -44.50 -15.38
CA GLU A 26 1.74 -43.89 -14.85
C GLU A 26 1.50 -42.42 -14.45
N ARG A 27 0.69 -41.68 -15.22
CA ARG A 27 0.20 -40.35 -14.82
C ARG A 27 -0.71 -40.41 -13.61
N TYR A 28 -1.58 -41.42 -13.51
CA TYR A 28 -2.53 -41.56 -12.40
C TYR A 28 -1.82 -41.93 -11.08
N TRP A 29 -0.83 -42.83 -11.13
CA TRP A 29 -0.02 -43.21 -9.97
C TRP A 29 0.96 -42.11 -9.53
N ASN A 30 1.55 -41.35 -10.46
CA ASN A 30 2.34 -40.17 -10.10
C ASN A 30 1.48 -39.04 -9.49
N SER A 31 0.17 -39.03 -9.74
CA SER A 31 -0.76 -38.02 -9.21
C SER A 31 -1.20 -38.28 -7.75
N GLN A 32 -0.88 -39.44 -7.19
CA GLN A 32 -1.20 -39.83 -5.80
C GLN A 32 0.04 -40.02 -4.91
N THR A 33 1.17 -39.41 -5.25
CA THR A 33 2.20 -39.20 -4.23
C THR A 33 1.63 -38.22 -3.21
N VAL A 34 1.52 -38.65 -1.96
CA VAL A 34 1.32 -37.76 -0.82
C VAL A 34 2.42 -36.69 -0.95
N ARG A 35 2.05 -35.50 -1.44
CA ARG A 35 2.98 -34.37 -1.55
C ARG A 35 3.32 -34.00 -0.12
N VAL A 36 4.48 -34.48 0.35
CA VAL A 36 5.02 -34.05 1.64
C VAL A 36 5.50 -32.62 1.45
N GLU A 37 4.60 -31.70 1.76
CA GLU A 37 4.91 -30.28 1.84
C GLU A 37 5.91 -30.07 2.98
N HIS A 38 7.00 -29.39 2.68
CA HIS A 38 8.01 -29.01 3.66
C HIS A 38 8.22 -27.50 3.62
N SER A 39 8.63 -26.92 4.73
CA SER A 39 8.93 -25.49 4.79
C SER A 39 10.03 -25.13 3.77
N ALA A 40 9.84 -24.03 3.05
CA ALA A 40 10.85 -23.46 2.17
C ALA A 40 12.04 -22.89 2.95
N PHE A 41 11.81 -22.48 4.21
CA PHE A 41 12.77 -21.88 5.13
C PHE A 41 12.52 -22.40 6.57
N PRO A 42 12.92 -23.65 6.88
CA PRO A 42 12.60 -24.28 8.16
C PRO A 42 13.15 -23.51 9.37
N ASP A 43 14.38 -23.00 9.26
CA ASP A 43 15.04 -22.29 10.36
C ASP A 43 14.45 -20.90 10.61
N LEU A 44 13.73 -20.31 9.64
CA LEU A 44 13.18 -18.97 9.78
C LEU A 44 12.08 -18.91 10.84
N ALA A 45 11.35 -20.01 11.08
CA ALA A 45 10.30 -20.07 12.09
C ALA A 45 10.84 -19.77 13.49
N ASP A 46 12.05 -20.26 13.80
CA ASP A 46 12.70 -20.07 15.10
C ASP A 46 13.40 -18.71 15.19
N THR A 47 13.84 -18.15 14.06
CA THR A 47 14.60 -16.87 14.02
C THR A 47 13.79 -15.67 13.52
N MET A 48 12.46 -15.76 13.45
CA MET A 48 11.61 -14.67 12.95
C MET A 48 11.85 -13.34 13.67
N ASN A 49 12.09 -13.40 14.98
CA ASN A 49 12.29 -12.23 15.82
C ASN A 49 13.68 -11.59 15.64
N ASP A 50 14.62 -12.33 15.04
CA ASP A 50 15.98 -11.88 14.80
C ASP A 50 16.10 -11.05 13.53
N VAL A 51 15.07 -11.07 12.67
CA VAL A 51 15.03 -10.27 11.43
C VAL A 51 15.19 -8.79 11.76
N ALA A 52 16.25 -8.18 11.22
CA ALA A 52 16.61 -6.78 11.42
C ALA A 52 16.73 -5.99 10.10
N GLU A 53 16.81 -6.66 8.95
CA GLU A 53 16.83 -6.04 7.63
C GLU A 53 16.00 -6.85 6.63
N ILE A 54 15.18 -6.14 5.85
CA ILE A 54 14.45 -6.66 4.70
C ILE A 54 14.98 -5.93 3.46
N ARG A 55 15.57 -6.68 2.52
CA ARG A 55 16.03 -6.18 1.23
C ARG A 55 15.04 -6.55 0.15
N ILE A 56 14.70 -5.59 -0.68
CA ILE A 56 13.73 -5.76 -1.75
C ILE A 56 14.33 -5.22 -3.03
N GLU A 57 14.17 -5.97 -4.11
CA GLU A 57 14.58 -5.54 -5.44
C GLU A 57 13.53 -5.99 -6.45
N ASN A 58 13.19 -5.09 -7.38
CA ASN A 58 12.24 -5.31 -8.45
C ASN A 58 12.62 -4.43 -9.65
N SER A 59 11.78 -4.40 -10.69
CA SER A 59 12.01 -3.58 -11.89
C SER A 59 12.14 -2.07 -11.63
N ASP A 60 11.56 -1.57 -10.54
CA ASP A 60 11.50 -0.14 -10.21
C ASP A 60 12.71 0.29 -9.37
N GLY A 61 13.44 -0.67 -8.80
CA GLY A 61 14.68 -0.42 -8.08
C GLY A 61 14.93 -1.39 -6.92
N ARG A 62 15.89 -1.01 -6.08
CA ARG A 62 16.26 -1.72 -4.86
C ARG A 62 16.10 -0.81 -3.65
N TYR A 63 15.53 -1.34 -2.58
CA TYR A 63 15.39 -0.61 -1.32
C TYR A 63 15.49 -1.54 -0.12
N SER A 64 15.69 -0.95 1.06
CA SER A 64 15.84 -1.71 2.30
C SER A 64 14.98 -1.13 3.43
N VAL A 65 14.38 -2.03 4.19
CA VAL A 65 13.71 -1.73 5.46
C VAL A 65 14.57 -2.26 6.59
N LYS A 66 14.92 -1.43 7.57
CA LYS A 66 15.83 -1.80 8.66
C LYS A 66 15.23 -1.52 10.02
N ARG A 67 15.57 -2.37 11.00
CA ARG A 67 15.27 -2.15 12.41
C ARG A 67 16.43 -1.38 13.06
N VAL A 68 16.14 -0.20 13.56
CA VAL A 68 17.10 0.68 14.26
C VAL A 68 16.48 1.13 15.58
N LYS A 69 17.13 0.84 16.72
CA LYS A 69 16.64 1.21 18.06
C LYS A 69 15.15 0.87 18.26
N ASP A 70 14.79 -0.37 17.92
CA ASP A 70 13.42 -0.92 17.96
C ASP A 70 12.37 -0.28 17.04
N LYS A 71 12.79 0.56 16.10
CA LYS A 71 11.91 1.12 15.06
C LYS A 71 12.29 0.61 13.70
N TRP A 72 11.30 0.26 12.90
CA TRP A 72 11.51 -0.06 11.50
C TRP A 72 11.47 1.20 10.66
N ILE A 73 12.43 1.33 9.75
CA ILE A 73 12.62 2.49 8.88
C ILE A 73 12.84 2.03 7.44
N VAL A 74 12.39 2.83 6.48
CA VAL A 74 12.72 2.65 5.06
C VAL A 74 13.92 3.53 4.73
N VAL A 75 15.06 2.89 4.47
CA VAL A 75 16.36 3.57 4.32
C VAL A 75 16.32 4.55 3.15
N ASP A 76 15.82 4.10 2.02
CA ASP A 76 15.75 4.85 0.76
C ASP A 76 14.67 5.95 0.76
N LYS A 77 13.91 6.08 1.85
CA LYS A 77 12.99 7.20 2.11
C LYS A 77 13.44 7.99 3.33
N HIS A 78 14.73 8.35 3.36
CA HIS A 78 15.34 9.18 4.40
C HIS A 78 15.19 8.61 5.82
N ASN A 79 15.15 7.27 5.95
CA ASN A 79 14.88 6.58 7.21
C ASN A 79 13.48 6.87 7.80
N TYR A 80 12.50 7.19 6.97
CA TYR A 80 11.13 7.40 7.41
C TYR A 80 10.54 6.12 8.03
N PRO A 81 9.70 6.21 9.07
CA PRO A 81 9.11 5.04 9.71
C PRO A 81 8.39 4.10 8.74
N ALA A 82 8.64 2.80 8.92
CA ALA A 82 8.02 1.76 8.11
C ALA A 82 6.75 1.21 8.77
N LYS A 83 5.82 0.71 7.95
CA LYS A 83 4.57 0.10 8.38
C LYS A 83 4.81 -1.26 9.01
N PHE A 84 4.81 -1.31 10.33
CA PHE A 84 5.16 -2.52 11.08
C PHE A 84 4.24 -3.72 10.78
N SER A 85 2.95 -3.50 10.50
CA SER A 85 2.05 -4.60 10.12
C SER A 85 2.50 -5.29 8.84
N LYS A 86 2.90 -4.52 7.81
CA LYS A 86 3.38 -5.03 6.53
C LYS A 86 4.66 -5.86 6.69
N ILE A 87 5.55 -5.43 7.59
CA ILE A 87 6.80 -6.13 7.92
C ILE A 87 6.49 -7.49 8.55
N ARG A 88 5.64 -7.53 9.58
CA ARG A 88 5.26 -8.79 10.24
C ARG A 88 4.54 -9.74 9.29
N GLU A 89 3.60 -9.24 8.50
CA GLU A 89 2.90 -10.01 7.47
C GLU A 89 3.88 -10.64 6.47
N MET A 90 4.89 -9.88 6.03
CA MET A 90 5.91 -10.39 5.12
C MET A 90 6.76 -11.51 5.74
N ILE A 91 7.29 -11.30 6.96
CA ILE A 91 8.13 -12.29 7.65
C ILE A 91 7.33 -13.58 7.90
N ALA A 92 6.08 -13.45 8.35
CA ALA A 92 5.18 -14.58 8.55
C ALA A 92 4.89 -15.32 7.23
N ALA A 93 4.64 -14.59 6.14
CA ALA A 93 4.39 -15.19 4.83
C ALA A 93 5.59 -16.00 4.31
N VAL A 94 6.82 -15.52 4.51
CA VAL A 94 8.03 -16.26 4.10
C VAL A 94 8.23 -17.50 4.96
N SER A 95 8.02 -17.42 6.26
CA SER A 95 8.22 -18.57 7.16
C SER A 95 7.17 -19.66 6.99
N ASN A 96 5.95 -19.30 6.60
CA ASN A 96 4.87 -20.25 6.34
C ASN A 96 4.85 -20.74 4.89
N LEU A 97 5.81 -20.33 4.06
CA LEU A 97 5.90 -20.76 2.67
C LEU A 97 6.28 -22.24 2.61
N LEU A 98 5.43 -23.07 2.01
CA LEU A 98 5.66 -24.49 1.86
C LEU A 98 6.05 -24.82 0.42
N VAL A 99 7.00 -25.73 0.22
CA VAL A 99 7.35 -26.28 -1.10
C VAL A 99 6.34 -27.35 -1.47
N VAL A 100 5.65 -27.15 -2.61
CA VAL A 100 4.65 -28.09 -3.13
C VAL A 100 5.23 -28.93 -4.27
N ASP A 101 5.97 -28.29 -5.18
CA ASP A 101 6.46 -28.96 -6.38
C ASP A 101 7.79 -28.38 -6.86
N ALA A 102 8.73 -29.26 -7.17
CA ALA A 102 9.92 -28.87 -7.91
C ALA A 102 9.53 -28.60 -9.37
N LYS A 103 9.89 -27.43 -9.90
CA LYS A 103 9.63 -27.03 -11.28
C LYS A 103 10.85 -27.26 -12.15
N THR A 104 11.49 -26.19 -12.60
CA THR A 104 12.59 -26.26 -13.56
C THR A 104 13.92 -25.97 -12.90
N LYS A 105 14.98 -26.66 -13.33
CA LYS A 105 16.39 -26.26 -13.11
C LYS A 105 16.99 -25.54 -14.32
N ASN A 106 16.29 -25.54 -15.46
CA ASN A 106 16.78 -24.95 -16.70
C ASN A 106 16.56 -23.42 -16.69
N PRO A 107 17.63 -22.59 -16.68
CA PRO A 107 17.51 -21.14 -16.62
C PRO A 107 16.74 -20.54 -17.81
N LYS A 108 16.75 -21.20 -18.97
CA LYS A 108 15.99 -20.76 -20.16
C LYS A 108 14.47 -20.78 -19.96
N LEU A 109 13.98 -21.44 -18.90
CA LEU A 109 12.57 -21.54 -18.57
C LEU A 109 12.16 -20.62 -17.41
N TYR A 110 13.09 -19.91 -16.75
CA TYR A 110 12.77 -19.06 -15.59
C TYR A 110 11.79 -17.94 -15.93
N SER A 111 11.91 -17.34 -17.12
CA SER A 111 10.99 -16.28 -17.57
C SER A 111 9.55 -16.74 -17.75
N ARG A 112 9.29 -18.04 -17.88
CA ARG A 112 7.91 -18.56 -17.97
C ARG A 112 7.15 -18.49 -16.65
N ILE A 113 7.87 -18.43 -15.55
CA ILE A 113 7.32 -18.37 -14.18
C ILE A 113 7.88 -17.18 -13.39
N SER A 114 8.60 -16.29 -14.07
CA SER A 114 9.15 -15.03 -13.54
C SER A 114 10.11 -15.23 -12.36
N VAL A 115 11.06 -16.17 -12.47
CA VAL A 115 12.07 -16.46 -11.42
C VAL A 115 13.52 -16.20 -11.87
N GLN A 116 13.71 -15.33 -12.85
CA GLN A 116 15.04 -14.85 -13.27
C GLN A 116 15.74 -14.15 -12.10
N ASP A 117 17.06 -14.15 -12.10
CA ASP A 117 17.83 -13.29 -11.20
C ASP A 117 17.48 -11.82 -11.40
N THR A 118 17.40 -11.07 -10.31
CA THR A 118 17.15 -9.63 -10.34
C THR A 118 18.40 -8.80 -10.65
N LYS A 119 19.45 -9.44 -11.19
CA LYS A 119 20.70 -8.80 -11.61
C LYS A 119 20.67 -8.60 -13.12
N GLY A 120 20.26 -7.41 -13.58
CA GLY A 120 20.22 -7.09 -15.01
C GLY A 120 19.06 -6.18 -15.38
N LYS A 121 18.79 -6.03 -16.69
CA LYS A 121 17.74 -5.15 -17.21
C LYS A 121 16.44 -5.86 -17.62
N ASP A 122 16.43 -7.19 -17.67
CA ASP A 122 15.31 -7.96 -18.25
C ASP A 122 14.83 -9.06 -17.28
N PHE A 123 14.17 -8.65 -16.21
CA PHE A 123 13.49 -9.56 -15.29
C PHE A 123 12.15 -8.98 -14.85
N ASP A 124 11.19 -9.86 -14.62
CA ASP A 124 9.85 -9.59 -14.10
C ASP A 124 9.65 -10.18 -12.70
N SER A 125 10.67 -10.87 -12.19
CA SER A 125 10.77 -11.39 -10.84
C SER A 125 10.94 -10.28 -9.80
N LYS A 126 10.74 -10.63 -8.53
CA LYS A 126 11.04 -9.77 -7.38
C LYS A 126 11.97 -10.49 -6.43
N TYR A 127 12.93 -9.80 -5.87
CA TYR A 127 13.82 -10.36 -4.85
C TYR A 127 13.41 -9.88 -3.47
N LEU A 128 13.48 -10.80 -2.50
CA LEU A 128 13.29 -10.55 -1.09
C LEU A 128 14.42 -11.24 -0.31
N GLY A 129 15.08 -10.50 0.57
CA GLY A 129 16.07 -11.04 1.49
C GLY A 129 15.78 -10.61 2.92
N LEU A 130 15.82 -11.55 3.86
CA LEU A 130 15.68 -11.32 5.30
C LEU A 130 17.03 -11.56 5.97
N LYS A 131 17.49 -10.59 6.77
CA LYS A 131 18.77 -10.68 7.48
C LYS A 131 18.62 -10.33 8.96
N ASP A 132 19.49 -10.90 9.78
CA ASP A 132 19.63 -10.51 11.18
C ASP A 132 20.49 -9.25 11.36
N ALA A 133 20.64 -8.81 12.61
CA ALA A 133 21.43 -7.62 12.95
C ALA A 133 22.93 -7.76 12.64
N SER A 134 23.46 -8.99 12.54
CA SER A 134 24.85 -9.26 12.18
C SER A 134 25.07 -9.27 10.65
N GLY A 135 23.99 -9.27 9.87
CA GLY A 135 24.00 -9.40 8.42
C GLY A 135 23.92 -10.84 7.92
N LYS A 136 23.74 -11.83 8.80
CA LYS A 136 23.47 -13.22 8.43
C LYS A 136 22.16 -13.29 7.65
N VAL A 137 22.17 -14.00 6.54
CA VAL A 137 20.95 -14.26 5.75
C VAL A 137 20.12 -15.31 6.47
N LEU A 138 18.88 -14.97 6.79
CA LEU A 138 17.90 -15.87 7.41
C LEU A 138 16.99 -16.52 6.35
N ALA A 139 16.63 -15.76 5.31
CA ALA A 139 15.93 -16.27 4.14
C ALA A 139 16.20 -15.38 2.92
N GLU A 140 16.20 -15.98 1.74
CA GLU A 140 16.40 -15.27 0.48
C GLU A 140 15.63 -15.96 -0.64
N LEU A 141 14.85 -15.18 -1.40
CA LEU A 141 13.99 -15.70 -2.45
C LEU A 141 13.84 -14.73 -3.60
N ILE A 142 13.85 -15.29 -4.80
CA ILE A 142 13.34 -14.69 -6.03
C ILE A 142 11.92 -15.19 -6.19
N ILE A 143 10.99 -14.25 -6.25
CA ILE A 143 9.54 -14.41 -6.24
C ILE A 143 9.05 -14.15 -7.66
N GLY A 144 8.30 -15.10 -8.20
CA GLY A 144 7.71 -15.03 -9.52
C GLY A 144 6.20 -14.94 -9.51
N ASN A 145 5.58 -15.49 -10.55
CA ASN A 145 4.15 -15.35 -10.76
C ASN A 145 3.34 -16.06 -9.67
N ARG A 146 2.21 -15.45 -9.31
CA ARG A 146 1.20 -16.10 -8.48
C ARG A 146 0.46 -17.16 -9.29
N LYS A 147 0.07 -18.23 -8.60
CA LYS A 147 -0.81 -19.27 -9.10
C LYS A 147 -2.10 -19.23 -8.29
N PHE A 148 -3.10 -18.54 -8.82
CA PHE A 148 -4.36 -18.24 -8.12
C PHE A 148 -5.25 -19.45 -7.81
N SER A 149 -4.94 -20.64 -8.34
CA SER A 149 -5.59 -21.88 -7.94
C SER A 149 -4.62 -23.05 -8.06
N MET A 150 -4.46 -23.78 -6.97
CA MET A 150 -3.71 -25.05 -6.93
C MET A 150 -4.60 -26.29 -6.88
N GLY A 151 -5.93 -26.11 -6.93
CA GLY A 151 -6.91 -27.20 -7.00
C GLY A 151 -7.49 -27.65 -5.65
N GLY A 152 -7.13 -26.99 -4.53
CA GLY A 152 -7.65 -27.30 -3.19
C GLY A 152 -8.75 -26.39 -2.64
N GLY A 153 -9.20 -25.36 -3.38
CA GLY A 153 -10.24 -24.42 -2.94
C GLY A 153 -9.94 -22.96 -3.33
N GLU A 154 -10.77 -22.03 -2.86
CA GLU A 154 -10.69 -20.59 -3.17
C GLU A 154 -9.47 -19.89 -2.52
N ASP A 155 -8.98 -20.43 -1.39
CA ASP A 155 -7.81 -19.92 -0.66
C ASP A 155 -6.50 -20.68 -0.94
N ASP A 156 -6.53 -21.65 -1.87
CA ASP A 156 -5.36 -22.47 -2.21
C ASP A 156 -4.47 -21.79 -3.26
N GLU A 157 -3.87 -20.68 -2.84
CA GLU A 157 -2.96 -19.88 -3.64
C GLU A 157 -1.52 -20.42 -3.59
N GLY A 158 -0.89 -20.44 -4.76
CA GLY A 158 0.51 -20.75 -4.90
C GLY A 158 1.34 -19.57 -5.39
N ILE A 159 2.64 -19.67 -5.22
CA ILE A 159 3.60 -18.73 -5.80
C ILE A 159 4.81 -19.48 -6.32
N TYR A 160 5.26 -19.10 -7.52
CA TYR A 160 6.55 -19.57 -8.02
C TYR A 160 7.67 -18.83 -7.32
N PHE A 161 8.70 -19.55 -6.91
CA PHE A 161 9.88 -18.94 -6.32
C PHE A 161 11.15 -19.75 -6.59
N ARG A 162 12.30 -19.15 -6.36
CA ARG A 162 13.61 -19.79 -6.40
C ARG A 162 14.50 -19.20 -5.31
N ARG A 163 15.31 -20.02 -4.65
CA ARG A 163 16.38 -19.54 -3.76
C ARG A 163 17.57 -19.10 -4.63
N PRO A 164 18.15 -17.90 -4.46
CA PRO A 164 19.18 -17.40 -5.38
C PRO A 164 20.42 -18.29 -5.50
N SER A 165 20.75 -19.04 -4.44
CA SER A 165 21.86 -20.01 -4.41
C SER A 165 21.55 -21.32 -5.12
N GLU A 166 20.33 -21.52 -5.62
CA GLU A 166 19.88 -22.75 -6.27
C GLU A 166 19.44 -22.52 -7.71
N GLU A 167 19.68 -23.53 -8.55
CA GLU A 167 19.09 -23.61 -9.89
C GLU A 167 17.63 -24.08 -9.87
N GLN A 168 17.21 -24.77 -8.81
CA GLN A 168 15.85 -25.32 -8.74
C GLN A 168 14.84 -24.21 -8.45
N ALA A 169 13.90 -24.00 -9.37
CA ALA A 169 12.68 -23.25 -9.12
C ALA A 169 11.57 -24.16 -8.57
N TYR A 170 10.68 -23.60 -7.76
CA TYR A 170 9.62 -24.31 -7.06
C TYR A 170 8.27 -23.64 -7.28
N LEU A 171 7.20 -24.41 -7.12
CA LEU A 171 5.89 -23.89 -6.75
C LEU A 171 5.75 -24.08 -5.25
N GLY A 172 5.49 -22.97 -4.53
CA GLY A 172 5.16 -22.99 -3.12
C GLY A 172 3.68 -22.72 -2.87
N ARG A 173 3.18 -23.20 -1.72
CA ARG A 173 1.87 -22.87 -1.16
C ARG A 173 2.04 -21.73 -0.17
N GLY A 174 1.23 -20.70 -0.34
CA GLY A 174 1.27 -19.50 0.49
C GLY A 174 1.08 -18.24 -0.32
N ARG A 175 0.60 -17.20 0.37
CA ARG A 175 0.36 -15.89 -0.21
C ARG A 175 1.51 -14.95 0.15
N LEU A 176 2.32 -14.62 -0.85
CA LEU A 176 3.45 -13.71 -0.70
C LEU A 176 3.29 -12.53 -1.67
N GLU A 177 2.78 -11.41 -1.15
CA GLU A 177 2.55 -10.19 -1.94
C GLU A 177 3.58 -9.12 -1.58
N LEU A 178 4.67 -9.11 -2.35
CA LEU A 178 5.70 -8.09 -2.26
C LEU A 178 5.26 -6.83 -3.03
N SER A 179 5.06 -5.72 -2.32
CA SER A 179 4.73 -4.47 -3.01
C SER A 179 5.88 -4.05 -3.91
N ARG A 180 5.54 -3.55 -5.10
CA ARG A 180 6.52 -2.93 -6.00
C ARG A 180 6.88 -1.54 -5.52
N ASP A 181 5.89 -0.79 -5.06
CA ASP A 181 6.06 0.59 -4.61
C ASP A 181 6.68 0.62 -3.21
N ILE A 182 7.80 1.31 -3.10
CA ILE A 182 8.47 1.56 -1.82
C ILE A 182 7.56 2.30 -0.83
N LEU A 183 6.62 3.11 -1.32
CA LEU A 183 5.72 3.90 -0.49
C LEU A 183 4.78 3.03 0.35
N ASP A 184 4.44 1.82 -0.10
CA ASP A 184 3.59 0.87 0.63
C ASP A 184 4.26 0.32 1.90
N TRP A 185 5.58 0.47 2.00
CA TRP A 185 6.35 0.09 3.18
C TRP A 185 6.39 1.19 4.24
N LEU A 186 5.95 2.41 3.92
CA LEU A 186 5.94 3.53 4.87
C LEU A 186 4.73 3.47 5.80
N ASP A 187 4.88 3.98 7.02
CA ASP A 187 3.73 4.36 7.84
C ASP A 187 3.08 5.63 7.26
N GLN A 188 2.11 5.42 6.36
CA GLN A 188 1.53 6.49 5.56
C GLN A 188 0.55 7.39 6.33
N THR A 189 0.07 6.97 7.51
CA THR A 189 -0.96 7.70 8.25
C THR A 189 -0.42 9.01 8.82
N LEU A 190 -0.95 10.16 8.41
CA LEU A 190 -0.55 11.46 8.96
C LEU A 190 -1.43 11.85 10.15
N VAL A 191 -2.73 11.92 9.92
CA VAL A 191 -3.74 12.36 10.89
C VAL A 191 -5.03 11.58 10.65
N ASN A 192 -5.72 11.21 11.71
CA ASN A 192 -7.05 10.62 11.62
C ASN A 192 -8.00 11.22 12.65
N VAL A 193 -8.60 12.36 12.31
CA VAL A 193 -9.62 13.02 13.16
C VAL A 193 -10.98 12.85 12.52
N LYS A 194 -11.86 12.10 13.21
CA LYS A 194 -13.24 11.88 12.76
C LYS A 194 -14.01 13.19 12.66
N ILE A 195 -14.79 13.36 11.59
CA ILE A 195 -15.63 14.53 11.33
C ILE A 195 -16.53 14.92 12.53
N ALA A 196 -17.07 13.95 13.28
CA ALA A 196 -17.91 14.21 14.45
C ALA A 196 -17.21 14.99 15.59
N ARG A 197 -15.87 15.02 15.58
CA ARG A 197 -15.08 15.78 16.56
C ARG A 197 -14.86 17.23 16.15
N ILE A 198 -15.02 17.56 14.86
CA ILE A 198 -14.70 18.86 14.29
C ILE A 198 -15.77 19.87 14.68
N LYS A 199 -15.32 20.95 15.35
CA LYS A 199 -16.10 22.11 15.78
C LYS A 199 -16.11 23.18 14.71
N TRP A 200 -14.93 23.53 14.18
CA TRP A 200 -14.80 24.47 13.08
C TRP A 200 -13.62 24.12 12.18
N VAL A 201 -13.70 24.56 10.93
CA VAL A 201 -12.62 24.52 9.95
C VAL A 201 -12.48 25.91 9.35
N HIS A 202 -11.25 26.35 9.18
CA HIS A 202 -10.91 27.59 8.50
C HIS A 202 -9.91 27.26 7.40
N THR A 203 -10.25 27.56 6.14
CA THR A 203 -9.30 27.55 5.03
C THR A 203 -9.02 28.96 4.54
N LEU A 204 -7.76 29.19 4.19
CA LEU A 204 -7.27 30.43 3.62
C LEU A 204 -6.43 30.09 2.39
N THR A 205 -6.88 30.51 1.22
CA THR A 205 -6.15 30.35 -0.03
C THR A 205 -5.08 31.43 -0.19
N ALA A 206 -4.10 31.18 -1.07
CA ALA A 206 -3.02 32.14 -1.36
C ALA A 206 -3.53 33.48 -1.94
N ASP A 207 -4.65 33.45 -2.67
CA ASP A 207 -5.33 34.65 -3.20
C ASP A 207 -6.25 35.34 -2.17
N GLY A 208 -6.19 34.94 -0.89
CA GLY A 208 -6.93 35.57 0.20
C GLY A 208 -8.40 35.16 0.31
N ASN A 209 -8.82 34.08 -0.37
CA ASN A 209 -10.15 33.52 -0.16
C ASN A 209 -10.21 32.77 1.18
N GLU A 210 -11.12 33.20 2.04
CA GLU A 210 -11.35 32.61 3.35
C GLU A 210 -12.69 31.87 3.37
N ILE A 211 -12.69 30.65 3.89
CA ILE A 211 -13.88 29.86 4.18
C ILE A 211 -13.79 29.40 5.62
N ILE A 212 -14.78 29.77 6.43
CA ILE A 212 -14.94 29.25 7.79
C ILE A 212 -16.26 28.49 7.85
N ILE A 213 -16.18 27.25 8.32
CA ILE A 213 -17.35 26.44 8.63
C ILE A 213 -17.35 26.08 10.10
N SER A 214 -18.52 26.04 10.72
CA SER A 214 -18.63 25.70 12.14
C SER A 214 -19.90 24.93 12.46
N ARG A 215 -19.90 24.27 13.62
CA ARG A 215 -21.10 23.67 14.23
C ARG A 215 -21.18 24.09 15.68
N LYS A 216 -22.41 24.40 16.13
CA LYS A 216 -22.66 24.84 17.50
C LYS A 216 -22.31 23.78 18.54
N THR A 217 -22.67 22.51 18.26
CA THR A 217 -22.45 21.39 19.17
C THR A 217 -22.06 20.14 18.39
N ALA A 218 -21.46 19.16 19.08
CA ALA A 218 -21.08 17.88 18.48
C ALA A 218 -22.28 17.01 18.05
N ALA A 219 -23.49 17.33 18.51
CA ALA A 219 -24.72 16.62 18.15
C ALA A 219 -25.30 17.08 16.80
N VAL A 220 -24.99 18.31 16.37
CA VAL A 220 -25.39 18.83 15.06
C VAL A 220 -24.47 18.23 14.00
N LYS A 221 -25.06 17.66 12.94
CA LYS A 221 -24.30 17.07 11.83
C LYS A 221 -23.90 18.10 10.77
N ASP A 222 -24.78 19.05 10.48
CA ASP A 222 -24.60 19.97 9.37
C ASP A 222 -23.72 21.15 9.79
N PHE A 223 -22.77 21.50 8.94
CA PHE A 223 -21.90 22.66 9.12
C PHE A 223 -22.55 23.92 8.59
N LEU A 224 -22.35 25.03 9.28
CA LEU A 224 -22.77 26.36 8.84
C LEU A 224 -21.57 27.08 8.22
N LEU A 225 -21.81 27.81 7.13
CA LEU A 225 -20.83 28.72 6.54
C LEU A 225 -20.88 30.08 7.25
N GLU A 226 -19.74 30.57 7.74
CA GLU A 226 -19.65 31.78 8.55
C GLU A 226 -18.54 32.73 8.03
N PRO A 227 -18.83 34.01 7.71
CA PRO A 227 -20.16 34.59 7.52
C PRO A 227 -20.78 34.11 6.20
N LEU A 228 -22.11 33.94 6.18
CA LEU A 228 -22.85 33.90 4.93
C LEU A 228 -23.03 35.34 4.42
N PRO A 229 -22.58 35.69 3.20
CA PRO A 229 -22.74 37.04 2.67
C PRO A 229 -24.20 37.50 2.65
N ALA A 230 -24.44 38.78 2.94
CA ALA A 230 -25.79 39.34 3.02
C ALA A 230 -26.57 39.14 1.72
N GLY A 231 -27.78 38.57 1.82
CA GLY A 231 -28.64 38.30 0.67
C GLY A 231 -28.22 37.08 -0.17
N ALA A 232 -27.15 36.39 0.19
CA ALA A 232 -26.73 35.17 -0.48
C ALA A 232 -27.50 33.94 0.04
N LYS A 233 -27.69 32.96 -0.84
CA LYS A 233 -28.20 31.63 -0.50
C LYS A 233 -27.15 30.59 -0.85
N LEU A 234 -27.06 29.56 -0.03
CA LEU A 234 -26.23 28.40 -0.33
C LEU A 234 -26.78 27.67 -1.55
N SER A 235 -25.89 27.19 -2.42
CA SER A 235 -26.25 26.29 -3.51
C SER A 235 -26.79 24.97 -2.96
N ASP A 236 -27.59 24.25 -3.76
CA ASP A 236 -28.07 22.90 -3.43
C ASP A 236 -26.93 21.90 -3.08
N SER A 237 -25.73 22.12 -3.63
CA SER A 237 -24.53 21.31 -3.37
C SER A 237 -23.67 21.77 -2.20
N ALA A 238 -24.09 22.81 -1.46
CA ALA A 238 -23.23 23.42 -0.45
C ALA A 238 -22.96 22.46 0.70
N ASP A 239 -23.99 21.82 1.24
CA ASP A 239 -23.89 20.95 2.43
C ASP A 239 -22.90 19.78 2.23
N ASP A 240 -22.91 19.17 1.04
CA ASP A 240 -21.93 18.14 0.66
C ASP A 240 -20.51 18.69 0.67
N LYS A 241 -20.28 19.88 0.09
CA LYS A 241 -18.96 20.53 0.05
C LYS A 241 -18.47 20.92 1.45
N LEU A 242 -19.35 21.41 2.32
CA LEU A 242 -19.00 21.73 3.71
C LEU A 242 -18.63 20.44 4.48
N THR A 243 -19.35 19.34 4.22
CA THR A 243 -19.06 18.03 4.80
C THR A 243 -17.72 17.49 4.32
N ASP A 244 -17.41 17.59 3.03
CA ASP A 244 -16.12 17.19 2.47
C ASP A 244 -14.96 18.01 3.05
N LEU A 245 -15.15 19.33 3.18
CA LEU A 245 -14.18 20.23 3.82
C LEU A 245 -13.89 19.78 5.26
N ALA A 246 -14.93 19.50 6.03
CA ALA A 246 -14.82 19.05 7.42
C ALA A 246 -14.20 17.65 7.57
N ASN A 247 -14.32 16.80 6.55
CA ASN A 247 -13.80 15.44 6.56
C ASN A 247 -12.32 15.35 6.19
N GLY A 248 -11.65 16.47 5.85
CA GLY A 248 -10.28 16.48 5.32
C GLY A 248 -9.22 15.80 6.19
N LEU A 249 -9.39 15.77 7.51
CA LEU A 249 -8.45 15.12 8.45
C LEU A 249 -8.75 13.65 8.75
N LYS A 250 -9.90 13.13 8.32
CA LYS A 250 -10.22 11.71 8.51
C LYS A 250 -9.36 10.90 7.55
N ASP A 251 -8.71 9.85 8.03
CA ASP A 251 -7.88 8.94 7.22
C ASP A 251 -6.96 9.71 6.26
N MET A 252 -6.24 10.71 6.77
CA MET A 252 -5.30 11.49 5.97
C MET A 252 -3.97 10.77 5.92
N GLU A 253 -3.60 10.34 4.71
CA GLU A 253 -2.39 9.60 4.43
C GLU A 253 -1.50 10.38 3.45
N LEU A 254 -0.19 10.16 3.54
CA LEU A 254 0.76 10.69 2.58
C LEU A 254 0.69 9.92 1.25
N ARG A 255 0.92 10.63 0.16
CA ARG A 255 1.20 10.06 -1.17
C ARG A 255 2.71 9.97 -1.43
N ASP A 256 3.51 10.87 -0.84
CA ASP A 256 4.97 10.81 -0.82
C ASP A 256 5.50 11.68 0.34
N ILE A 257 6.80 11.62 0.58
CA ILE A 257 7.48 12.23 1.71
C ILE A 257 8.82 12.84 1.32
N SER A 258 9.16 13.99 1.91
CA SER A 258 10.47 14.62 1.81
C SER A 258 10.85 15.22 3.17
N PRO A 259 12.14 15.22 3.57
CA PRO A 259 12.57 15.93 4.77
C PRO A 259 12.26 17.42 4.66
N GLU A 260 12.10 18.07 5.81
CA GLU A 260 11.99 19.52 5.87
C GLU A 260 13.20 20.18 5.21
N GLY A 261 12.94 21.19 4.36
CA GLY A 261 13.96 21.83 3.52
C GLY A 261 14.17 21.16 2.15
N GLY A 262 13.69 19.92 1.94
CA GLY A 262 13.74 19.26 0.63
C GLY A 262 12.79 19.87 -0.42
N ILE A 263 11.73 20.54 0.03
CA ILE A 263 10.78 21.29 -0.81
C ILE A 263 10.68 22.74 -0.30
N THR A 264 10.90 23.70 -1.21
CA THR A 264 10.74 25.13 -0.93
C THR A 264 9.27 25.53 -1.04
N PHE A 265 8.74 26.20 -0.02
CA PHE A 265 7.38 26.73 0.01
C PHE A 265 7.43 28.25 -0.24
N PRO A 266 7.02 28.75 -1.42
CA PRO A 266 6.96 30.18 -1.69
C PRO A 266 5.87 30.83 -0.85
N GLU A 267 6.21 31.80 -0.01
CA GLU A 267 5.29 32.39 0.97
C GLU A 267 4.01 32.95 0.35
N ASP A 268 4.11 33.53 -0.85
CA ASP A 268 3.01 34.11 -1.64
C ASP A 268 2.06 33.06 -2.24
N LYS A 269 2.41 31.78 -2.19
CA LYS A 269 1.63 30.66 -2.77
C LYS A 269 1.14 29.67 -1.72
N ILE A 270 1.41 29.92 -0.44
CA ILE A 270 0.96 29.06 0.64
C ILE A 270 -0.54 29.28 0.84
N PHE A 271 -1.28 28.17 0.88
CA PHE A 271 -2.63 28.13 1.41
C PHE A 271 -2.67 27.25 2.65
N SER A 272 -3.71 27.39 3.47
CA SER A 272 -3.80 26.66 4.72
C SER A 272 -5.19 26.16 5.04
N ALA A 273 -5.25 25.10 5.84
CA ALA A 273 -6.47 24.60 6.45
C ALA A 273 -6.22 24.35 7.93
N THR A 274 -7.04 24.92 8.79
CA THR A 274 -6.99 24.73 10.23
C THR A 274 -8.28 24.11 10.71
N TYR A 275 -8.16 23.00 11.44
CA TYR A 275 -9.27 22.26 12.00
C TYR A 275 -9.20 22.32 13.50
N HIS A 276 -10.33 22.60 14.14
CA HIS A 276 -10.42 22.60 15.59
C HIS A 276 -11.52 21.66 16.06
N THR A 277 -11.21 20.89 17.09
CA THR A 277 -12.15 19.93 17.67
C THR A 277 -12.85 20.48 18.90
N PHE A 278 -14.02 19.93 19.24
CA PHE A 278 -14.73 20.28 20.47
C PHE A 278 -13.92 20.01 21.76
N LYS A 279 -12.94 19.11 21.70
CA LYS A 279 -12.09 18.73 22.83
C LYS A 279 -10.73 19.45 22.84
N GLY A 280 -10.59 20.52 22.05
CA GLY A 280 -9.45 21.43 22.14
C GLY A 280 -8.22 21.06 21.31
N LEU A 281 -8.24 19.98 20.52
CA LEU A 281 -7.21 19.72 19.50
C LEU A 281 -7.38 20.67 18.32
N THR A 282 -6.29 21.28 17.88
CA THR A 282 -6.17 22.05 16.63
C THR A 282 -5.12 21.41 15.73
N VAL A 283 -5.44 21.19 14.46
CA VAL A 283 -4.49 20.69 13.45
C VAL A 283 -4.43 21.70 12.31
N THR A 284 -3.23 22.08 11.92
CA THR A 284 -2.98 23.04 10.85
C THR A 284 -2.19 22.37 9.73
N LEU A 285 -2.70 22.54 8.50
CA LEU A 285 -2.04 22.17 7.26
C LEU A 285 -1.59 23.46 6.58
N LYS A 286 -0.30 23.64 6.38
CA LYS A 286 0.25 24.67 5.48
C LYS A 286 0.67 23.98 4.19
N MET A 287 0.12 24.41 3.07
CA MET A 287 0.20 23.69 1.80
C MET A 287 0.67 24.59 0.68
N PHE A 288 1.31 23.98 -0.31
CA PHE A 288 1.76 24.61 -1.53
C PHE A 288 1.60 23.63 -2.69
N THR A 289 1.11 24.11 -3.83
CA THR A 289 0.95 23.31 -5.05
C THR A 289 2.01 23.69 -6.07
N THR A 290 2.74 22.70 -6.58
CA THR A 290 3.74 22.83 -7.64
C THR A 290 3.51 21.77 -8.72
N GLY A 291 3.33 22.20 -9.96
CA GLY A 291 2.84 21.30 -11.02
C GLY A 291 1.49 20.69 -10.63
N ASN A 292 1.43 19.36 -10.59
CA ASN A 292 0.24 18.60 -10.18
C ASN A 292 0.27 18.16 -8.71
N ASP A 293 1.33 18.49 -7.97
CA ASP A 293 1.57 17.96 -6.64
C ASP A 293 1.30 19.02 -5.57
N THR A 294 0.58 18.62 -4.53
CA THR A 294 0.41 19.45 -3.34
C THR A 294 1.21 18.89 -2.19
N TRP A 295 2.12 19.72 -1.66
CA TRP A 295 2.94 19.43 -0.50
C TRP A 295 2.40 20.14 0.72
N ALA A 296 2.46 19.47 1.88
CA ALA A 296 1.92 19.96 3.14
C ALA A 296 2.93 19.84 4.28
N ARG A 297 2.98 20.87 5.12
CA ARG A 297 3.50 20.83 6.48
C ARG A 297 2.32 20.67 7.43
N VAL A 298 2.41 19.70 8.33
CA VAL A 298 1.35 19.38 9.28
C VAL A 298 1.84 19.65 10.70
N SER A 299 1.08 20.44 11.45
CA SER A 299 1.32 20.68 12.88
C SER A 299 0.04 20.55 13.68
N ALA A 300 0.18 20.21 14.96
CA ALA A 300 -0.92 20.14 15.90
C ALA A 300 -0.62 20.96 17.16
N ASN A 301 -1.68 21.52 17.74
CA ASN A 301 -1.66 22.20 19.03
C ASN A 301 -2.91 21.78 19.83
N ALA A 302 -2.91 22.00 21.13
CA ALA A 302 -4.02 21.63 21.99
C ALA A 302 -4.29 22.67 23.08
N ASP A 303 -5.54 22.76 23.51
CA ASP A 303 -5.86 23.39 24.79
C ASP A 303 -5.18 22.59 25.92
N ARG A 304 -4.32 23.26 26.68
CA ARG A 304 -3.56 22.68 27.80
C ARG A 304 -4.45 22.09 28.89
N LYS A 305 -5.73 22.49 28.97
CA LYS A 305 -6.71 21.92 29.91
C LYS A 305 -7.18 20.52 29.50
N SER A 306 -6.98 20.13 28.25
CA SER A 306 -7.42 18.84 27.69
C SER A 306 -6.22 17.89 27.56
N ALA A 307 -6.00 17.05 28.58
CA ALA A 307 -4.88 16.10 28.60
C ALA A 307 -4.89 15.16 27.38
N ASP A 308 -6.06 14.71 26.93
CA ASP A 308 -6.19 13.86 25.75
C ASP A 308 -5.78 14.59 24.46
N ALA A 309 -6.19 15.84 24.30
CA ALA A 309 -5.82 16.63 23.12
C ALA A 309 -4.32 16.94 23.10
N VAL A 310 -3.71 17.19 24.27
CA VAL A 310 -2.24 17.39 24.38
C VAL A 310 -1.51 16.14 23.91
N LYS A 311 -1.87 14.96 24.41
CA LYS A 311 -1.26 13.69 23.98
C LYS A 311 -1.44 13.44 22.48
N GLU A 312 -2.64 13.68 21.95
CA GLU A 312 -2.90 13.49 20.52
C GLU A 312 -2.10 14.47 19.65
N ALA A 313 -1.98 15.74 20.06
CA ALA A 313 -1.15 16.73 19.36
C ALA A 313 0.34 16.34 19.38
N GLU A 314 0.85 15.82 20.50
CA GLU A 314 2.21 15.29 20.61
C GLU A 314 2.45 14.10 19.68
N VAL A 315 1.49 13.17 19.57
CA VAL A 315 1.58 12.03 18.64
C VAL A 315 1.63 12.51 17.19
N ILE A 316 0.75 13.46 16.80
CA ILE A 316 0.76 14.04 15.45
C ILE A 316 2.11 14.71 15.19
N ASN A 317 2.55 15.60 16.09
CA ASN A 317 3.81 16.33 15.93
C ASN A 317 5.04 15.41 15.91
N THR A 318 5.06 14.35 16.71
CA THR A 318 6.16 13.36 16.69
C THR A 318 6.28 12.69 15.33
N ARG A 319 5.15 12.46 14.65
CA ARG A 319 5.11 11.88 13.33
C ARG A 319 5.45 12.88 12.23
N THR A 320 4.99 14.12 12.35
CA THR A 320 5.04 15.10 11.24
C THR A 320 6.21 16.07 11.30
N LYS A 321 6.85 16.24 12.45
CA LYS A 321 7.97 17.17 12.62
C LYS A 321 9.18 16.76 11.78
N GLY A 322 9.77 17.74 11.09
CA GLY A 322 10.95 17.53 10.24
C GLY A 322 10.63 16.96 8.86
N TRP A 323 9.34 16.93 8.48
CA TRP A 323 8.86 16.32 7.25
C TRP A 323 7.89 17.23 6.48
N VAL A 324 7.87 17.07 5.17
CA VAL A 324 6.85 17.60 4.27
C VAL A 324 6.23 16.48 3.45
N PHE A 325 4.91 16.51 3.31
CA PHE A 325 4.13 15.39 2.80
C PHE A 325 3.45 15.77 1.49
N LYS A 326 3.63 14.97 0.44
CA LYS A 326 2.77 15.07 -0.73
C LYS A 326 1.41 14.46 -0.37
N LEU A 327 0.34 15.19 -0.61
CA LEU A 327 -1.02 14.76 -0.30
C LEU A 327 -1.73 14.21 -1.54
N TRP A 328 -2.76 13.41 -1.31
CA TRP A 328 -3.68 12.98 -2.36
C TRP A 328 -4.60 14.12 -2.79
N ASP A 329 -4.78 14.30 -4.10
CA ASP A 329 -5.57 15.40 -4.66
C ASP A 329 -7.00 15.45 -4.12
N TYR A 330 -7.62 14.29 -3.87
CA TYR A 330 -8.98 14.21 -3.33
C TYR A 330 -9.08 14.75 -1.89
N LYS A 331 -7.98 14.78 -1.13
CA LYS A 331 -7.91 15.43 0.19
C LYS A 331 -7.71 16.94 0.07
N VAL A 332 -7.07 17.40 -1.00
CA VAL A 332 -6.68 18.81 -1.19
C VAL A 332 -7.80 19.62 -1.84
N LYS A 333 -8.48 19.06 -2.85
CA LYS A 333 -9.52 19.77 -3.62
C LYS A 333 -10.60 20.42 -2.76
N PRO A 334 -11.17 19.75 -1.74
CA PRO A 334 -12.15 20.38 -0.86
C PRO A 334 -11.59 21.61 -0.11
N LEU A 335 -10.29 21.64 0.19
CA LEU A 335 -9.64 22.72 0.95
C LEU A 335 -9.48 24.02 0.14
N GLN A 336 -9.65 23.94 -1.18
CA GLN A 336 -9.47 25.05 -2.12
C GLN A 336 -10.81 25.57 -2.68
N ILE A 337 -11.94 25.09 -2.18
CA ILE A 337 -13.26 25.60 -2.57
C ILE A 337 -13.33 27.09 -2.28
N LYS A 338 -13.99 27.84 -3.18
CA LYS A 338 -14.16 29.28 -3.02
C LYS A 338 -15.59 29.59 -2.62
N MET A 339 -15.80 30.77 -2.02
CA MET A 339 -17.12 31.25 -1.61
C MET A 339 -18.15 31.16 -2.75
N LYS A 340 -17.77 31.52 -3.98
CA LYS A 340 -18.63 31.42 -5.17
C LYS A 340 -19.10 30.00 -5.51
N ASP A 341 -18.40 28.97 -5.06
CA ASP A 341 -18.75 27.57 -5.31
C ASP A 341 -19.79 27.07 -4.30
N LEU A 342 -19.99 27.81 -3.20
CA LEU A 342 -20.94 27.49 -2.14
C LEU A 342 -22.28 28.24 -2.29
N LEU A 343 -22.33 29.30 -3.10
CA LEU A 343 -23.51 30.15 -3.27
C LEU A 343 -24.32 29.79 -4.53
N GLU A 344 -25.63 30.06 -4.50
CA GLU A 344 -26.46 29.99 -5.70
C GLU A 344 -25.91 30.90 -6.82
N LYS A 345 -25.92 30.40 -8.05
CA LYS A 345 -25.57 31.23 -9.21
C LYS A 345 -26.69 32.25 -9.44
N PRO A 346 -26.37 33.52 -9.76
CA PRO A 346 -27.40 34.49 -10.10
C PRO A 346 -28.20 33.99 -11.30
N LYS A 347 -29.55 33.96 -11.18
CA LYS A 347 -30.45 33.61 -12.28
C LYS A 347 -30.16 34.56 -13.44
N LYS A 348 -29.65 34.05 -14.57
CA LYS A 348 -29.57 34.82 -15.82
C LYS A 348 -30.97 35.32 -16.13
N LYS A 349 -31.20 36.64 -16.06
CA LYS A 349 -32.43 37.23 -16.59
C LYS A 349 -32.54 36.78 -18.05
N LYS A 350 -33.60 36.03 -18.39
CA LYS A 350 -33.96 35.83 -19.79
C LYS A 350 -34.14 37.22 -20.38
N SER A 351 -33.33 37.59 -21.38
CA SER A 351 -33.58 38.75 -22.20
C SER A 351 -34.96 38.54 -22.84
N SER A 352 -35.93 39.34 -22.42
CA SER A 352 -37.24 39.44 -23.05
C SER A 352 -37.11 40.06 -24.43
#